data_AF-A0AAE1BRC6-F1
#
_entry.id   AF-A0AAE1BRC6-F1
#
_cell.length_a   1.000
_cell.length_b   1.000
_cell.length_c   1.000
_cell.angle_alpha   90.00
_cell.angle_beta   90.00
_cell.angle_gamma   90.00
#
_symmetry.space_group_name_H-M   'P 1'
#
loop_
_entity.id
_entity.type
_entity.pdbx_description
1 polymer ?
#
loop_
_entity_poly.entity_id
_entity_poly.type
_entity_poly.pdbx_seq_one_letter_code
_entity_poly.pdbx_strand_id
1 'polypeptide(L)'
;MSSYESYEPSTHPWGPSIFLIAFLSIVVSFCSPYWLANDGELEEGHFLNTGLWEVCFTNYHDYTYRYDRIYDGCYWTLDEEMHVIEDQLKRRE
;
A
#
# COMPACT_ATOMS: atom_id res chain seq x y z
N MET A 1 -49.75 -2.12 -10.99
CA MET A 1 -48.56 -1.25 -10.96
C MET A 1 -48.83 -0.11 -9.99
N SER A 2 -48.76 -0.38 -8.68
CA SER A 2 -49.08 0.59 -7.61
C SER A 2 -48.60 0.07 -6.24
N SER A 3 -47.42 -0.54 -6.19
CA SER A 3 -46.85 -1.09 -4.94
C SER A 3 -45.46 -0.54 -4.64
N TYR A 4 -45.00 0.45 -5.42
CA TYR A 4 -43.74 1.17 -5.18
C TYR A 4 -43.96 2.52 -4.48
N GLU A 5 -45.21 2.95 -4.28
CA GLU A 5 -45.51 4.33 -3.83
C GLU A 5 -45.39 4.55 -2.31
N SER A 6 -44.93 3.60 -1.51
CA SER A 6 -44.75 3.84 -0.07
C SER A 6 -43.68 2.93 0.54
N TYR A 7 -42.43 3.15 0.18
CA TYR A 7 -41.32 2.78 1.06
C TYR A 7 -41.06 3.96 2.00
N GLU A 8 -41.68 3.98 3.17
CA GLU A 8 -41.18 4.78 4.28
C GLU A 8 -39.91 4.09 4.80
N PRO A 9 -38.71 4.70 4.68
CA PRO A 9 -37.50 4.08 5.20
C PRO A 9 -37.57 4.08 6.73
N SER A 10 -38.02 2.96 7.31
CA SER A 10 -37.89 2.68 8.75
C SER A 10 -36.45 2.34 9.16
N THR A 11 -35.50 2.46 8.24
CA THR A 11 -34.08 2.25 8.48
C THR A 11 -33.50 3.49 9.17
N HIS A 12 -33.23 3.37 10.46
CA HIS A 12 -32.38 4.34 11.17
C HIS A 12 -31.10 4.63 10.33
N PRO A 13 -30.62 5.88 10.28
CA PRO A 13 -29.58 6.32 9.34
C PRO A 13 -28.20 5.66 9.54
N TRP A 14 -28.07 4.75 10.51
CA TRP A 14 -26.84 4.05 10.86
C TRP A 14 -26.35 3.15 9.71
N GLY A 15 -27.24 2.50 8.95
CA GLY A 15 -26.86 1.63 7.85
C GLY A 15 -26.04 2.36 6.76
N PRO A 16 -26.60 3.40 6.12
CA PRO A 16 -25.87 4.22 5.16
C PRO A 16 -24.61 4.87 5.75
N SER A 17 -24.67 5.30 7.02
CA SER A 17 -23.53 5.90 7.71
C SER A 17 -22.36 4.92 7.88
N ILE A 18 -22.64 3.68 8.31
CA ILE A 18 -21.64 2.62 8.47
C ILE A 18 -21.06 2.24 7.10
N PHE A 19 -21.90 2.13 6.06
CA PHE A 19 -21.43 1.83 4.72
C PHE A 19 -20.46 2.89 4.20
N LEU A 20 -20.78 4.17 4.38
CA LEU A 20 -19.90 5.28 3.98
C LEU A 20 -18.56 5.23 4.74
N ILE A 21 -18.59 5.00 6.04
CA ILE A 21 -17.36 4.89 6.86
C ILE A 21 -16.52 3.69 6.41
N ALA A 22 -17.15 2.54 6.16
CA ALA A 22 -16.46 1.34 5.68
C ALA A 22 -15.87 1.54 4.28
N PHE A 23 -16.60 2.20 3.37
CA PHE A 23 -16.09 2.52 2.05
C PHE A 23 -14.88 3.46 2.13
N LEU A 24 -14.95 4.51 2.95
CA LEU A 24 -13.86 5.44 3.14
C LEU A 24 -12.63 4.77 3.78
N SER A 25 -12.81 3.90 4.76
CA SER A 25 -11.70 3.19 5.38
C SER A 25 -10.99 2.24 4.40
N ILE A 26 -11.73 1.59 3.51
CA ILE A 26 -11.14 0.76 2.44
C ILE A 26 -10.35 1.62 1.47
N VAL A 27 -10.89 2.76 1.03
CA VAL A 27 -10.18 3.68 0.12
C VAL A 27 -8.91 4.22 0.77
N VAL A 28 -8.98 4.63 2.05
CA VAL A 28 -7.80 5.10 2.79
C VAL A 28 -6.76 4.00 2.95
N SER A 29 -7.18 2.79 3.30
CA SER A 29 -6.29 1.62 3.39
C SER A 29 -5.59 1.36 2.06
N PHE A 30 -6.34 1.38 0.95
CA PHE A 30 -5.82 1.13 -0.39
C PHE A 30 -4.79 2.17 -0.86
N CYS A 31 -4.96 3.44 -0.51
CA CYS A 31 -4.04 4.51 -0.86
C CYS A 31 -2.92 4.75 0.19
N SER A 32 -2.90 4.00 1.30
CA SER A 32 -1.94 4.21 2.38
C SER A 32 -0.60 3.51 2.10
N PRO A 33 0.55 4.18 2.31
CA PRO A 33 1.87 3.57 2.24
C PRO A 33 2.35 2.85 3.51
N TYR A 34 1.45 2.60 4.47
CA TYR A 34 1.81 2.10 5.81
C TYR A 34 1.18 0.75 6.14
N TRP A 35 1.21 -0.19 5.19
CA TRP A 35 0.73 -1.55 5.43
C TRP A 35 1.71 -2.35 6.28
N LEU A 36 3.00 -2.17 6.00
CA LEU A 36 4.08 -2.73 6.78
C LEU A 36 5.17 -1.66 6.88
N ALA A 37 5.60 -1.38 8.11
CA ALA A 37 6.67 -0.43 8.42
C ALA A 37 7.81 -1.18 9.10
N ASN A 38 9.02 -0.71 8.88
CA ASN A 38 10.20 -1.24 9.56
C ASN A 38 10.13 -0.90 11.06
N ASP A 39 10.42 -1.89 11.90
CA ASP A 39 10.49 -1.75 13.36
C ASP A 39 11.75 -1.02 13.83
N GLY A 40 12.73 -0.85 12.93
CA GLY A 40 13.99 -0.17 13.21
C GLY A 40 14.93 -1.00 14.10
N GLU A 41 14.63 -2.28 14.31
CA GLU A 41 15.45 -3.17 15.14
C GLU A 41 16.69 -3.67 14.37
N LEU A 42 16.61 -3.67 13.03
CA LEU A 42 17.72 -3.99 12.14
C LEU A 42 18.55 -2.74 11.81
N GLU A 43 19.83 -2.71 12.22
CA GLU A 43 20.79 -1.64 11.88
C GLU A 43 20.98 -1.47 10.36
N GLU A 44 20.79 -2.54 9.58
CA GLU A 44 20.84 -2.55 8.10
C GLU A 44 19.43 -2.55 7.46
N GLY A 45 18.43 -2.04 8.16
CA GLY A 45 17.06 -1.93 7.65
C GLY A 45 16.93 -0.88 6.54
N HIS A 46 17.35 -1.20 5.31
CA HIS A 46 17.18 -0.33 4.13
C HIS A 46 15.72 -0.17 3.68
N PHE A 47 14.81 -0.92 4.30
CA PHE A 47 13.37 -0.84 4.07
C PHE A 47 12.75 0.11 5.10
N LEU A 48 11.93 1.06 4.66
CA LEU A 48 11.22 1.98 5.55
C LEU A 48 9.77 1.53 5.76
N ASN A 49 9.01 1.48 4.67
CA ASN A 49 7.60 1.15 4.70
C ASN A 49 7.13 0.69 3.31
N THR A 50 6.06 -0.09 3.30
CA THR A 50 5.37 -0.56 2.08
C THR A 50 3.88 -0.32 2.21
N GLY A 51 3.31 0.20 1.14
CA GLY A 51 1.89 0.18 0.86
C GLY A 51 1.54 -0.88 -0.17
N LEU A 52 0.30 -0.83 -0.63
CA LEU A 52 -0.13 -1.69 -1.74
C LEU A 52 0.53 -1.29 -3.07
N TRP A 53 0.74 0.02 -3.26
CA TRP A 53 1.14 0.59 -4.54
C TRP A 53 2.55 1.20 -4.56
N GLU A 54 3.09 1.50 -3.39
CA GLU A 54 4.39 2.16 -3.27
C GLU A 54 5.20 1.51 -2.16
N VAL A 55 6.52 1.48 -2.36
CA VAL A 55 7.52 0.95 -1.45
C VAL A 55 8.58 2.01 -1.23
N CYS A 56 8.92 2.26 0.03
CA CYS A 56 9.91 3.27 0.39
C CYS A 56 11.17 2.59 0.95
N PHE A 57 12.30 2.94 0.36
CA PHE A 57 13.62 2.47 0.75
C PHE A 57 14.49 3.64 1.19
N THR A 58 15.42 3.35 2.10
CA THR A 58 16.47 4.28 2.54
C THR A 58 17.82 3.66 2.24
N ASN A 59 18.61 4.34 1.42
CA ASN A 59 19.99 3.95 1.13
C ASN A 59 20.14 2.47 0.69
N TYR A 60 19.19 1.93 -0.08
CA TYR A 60 19.28 0.55 -0.56
C TYR A 60 20.25 0.47 -1.74
N HIS A 61 21.29 -0.34 -1.61
CA HIS A 61 22.29 -0.54 -2.66
C HIS A 61 22.03 -1.83 -3.45
N ASP A 62 22.17 -1.77 -4.78
CA ASP A 62 22.16 -2.97 -5.63
C ASP A 62 23.37 -3.87 -5.29
N TYR A 63 23.09 -5.04 -4.70
CA TYR A 63 24.14 -5.99 -4.32
C TYR A 63 24.80 -6.69 -5.52
N THR A 64 24.15 -6.73 -6.68
CA THR A 64 24.70 -7.36 -7.89
C THR A 64 25.68 -6.43 -8.60
N TYR A 65 25.82 -5.16 -8.15
CA TYR A 65 26.66 -4.12 -8.76
C TYR A 65 26.42 -3.96 -10.27
N ARG A 66 25.21 -4.31 -10.75
CA ARG A 66 24.90 -4.28 -12.18
C ARG A 66 24.61 -2.88 -12.64
N TYR A 67 23.98 -2.08 -11.78
CA TYR A 67 23.50 -0.75 -12.13
C TYR A 67 24.16 0.38 -11.34
N ASP A 68 25.02 0.07 -10.36
CA ASP A 68 25.72 1.04 -9.46
C ASP A 68 24.82 2.23 -9.07
N ARG A 69 23.60 1.91 -8.62
CA ARG A 69 22.59 2.87 -8.17
C ARG A 69 22.27 2.67 -6.70
N ILE A 70 21.96 3.79 -6.06
CA ILE A 70 21.45 3.87 -4.70
C ILE A 70 19.96 4.19 -4.81
N TYR A 71 19.12 3.34 -4.25
CA TYR A 71 17.68 3.55 -4.18
C TYR A 71 17.35 4.24 -2.86
N ASP A 72 16.94 5.49 -2.95
CA ASP A 72 16.59 6.34 -1.82
C ASP A 72 15.31 7.10 -2.15
N GLY A 73 14.25 6.83 -1.38
CA GLY A 73 12.91 7.37 -1.60
C GLY A 73 11.85 6.31 -1.83
N CYS A 74 10.68 6.76 -2.30
CA CYS A 74 9.51 5.91 -2.54
C CYS A 74 9.34 5.64 -4.03
N TYR A 75 9.12 4.37 -4.36
CA TYR A 75 8.98 3.86 -5.71
C TYR A 75 7.62 3.18 -5.86
N TRP A 76 7.04 3.27 -7.05
CA TRP A 76 5.79 2.60 -7.35
C TRP A 76 6.04 1.11 -7.63
N THR A 77 5.17 0.23 -7.14
CA THR A 77 5.33 -1.23 -7.27
C THR A 77 5.39 -1.69 -8.73
N LEU A 78 4.73 -0.99 -9.65
CA LEU A 78 4.72 -1.29 -11.09
C LEU A 78 5.78 -0.51 -11.88
N ASP A 79 6.70 0.17 -11.20
CA ASP A 79 7.79 0.88 -11.87
C ASP A 79 8.90 -0.09 -12.29
N GLU A 80 9.64 0.26 -13.34
CA GLU A 80 10.72 -0.58 -13.88
C GLU A 80 11.83 -0.82 -12.85
N GLU A 81 12.15 0.20 -12.05
CA GLU A 81 13.17 0.12 -11.00
C GLU A 81 12.78 -0.93 -9.93
N MET A 82 11.49 -1.06 -9.61
CA MET A 82 11.02 -2.06 -8.65
C MET A 82 11.13 -3.49 -9.19
N HIS A 83 10.98 -3.71 -10.50
CA HIS A 83 11.23 -5.02 -11.11
C HIS A 83 12.69 -5.48 -10.97
N VAL A 84 13.64 -4.54 -11.04
CA VAL A 84 15.06 -4.84 -10.81
C VAL A 84 15.28 -5.24 -9.35
N ILE A 85 14.72 -4.49 -8.40
CA ILE A 85 14.81 -4.76 -6.95
C ILE A 85 14.16 -6.10 -6.60
N GLU A 86 13.01 -6.43 -7.19
CA GLU A 86 12.32 -7.69 -6.94
C GLU A 86 13.16 -8.91 -7.41
N ASP A 87 13.76 -8.83 -8.61
CA ASP A 87 14.69 -9.87 -9.11
C ASP A 87 15.92 -9.99 -8.21
N GLN A 88 16.41 -8.87 -7.69
CA GLN A 88 17.48 -8.86 -6.69
C GLN A 88 17.03 -9.58 -5.41
N LEU A 89 15.91 -9.22 -4.82
CA LEU A 89 15.44 -9.82 -3.56
C LEU A 89 15.17 -11.33 -3.68
N LYS A 90 14.53 -11.76 -4.77
CA LYS A 90 14.24 -13.19 -5.03
C LYS A 90 15.49 -14.04 -5.17
N ARG A 91 16.59 -13.50 -5.69
CA ARG A 91 17.86 -14.23 -5.80
C ARG A 91 18.58 -14.42 -4.46
N ARG A 92 18.16 -13.72 -3.41
CA ARG A 92 18.79 -13.77 -2.08
C ARG A 92 18.24 -14.91 -1.20
N GLU A 93 17.04 -15.43 -1.50
CA GLU A 93 16.41 -16.59 -0.84
C GLU A 93 16.86 -17.92 -1.44
#